data_AF-A0A2W6C7N6-F1
#
_entry.id   AF-A0A2W6C7N6-F1
#
_cell.length_a   1.000
_cell.length_b   1.000
_cell.length_c   1.000
_cell.angle_alpha   90.00
_cell.angle_beta   90.00
_cell.angle_gamma   90.00
#
_symmetry.space_group_name_H-M   'P 1'
#
loop_
_entity.id
_entity.type
_entity.pdbx_description
1 polymer ?
#
loop_
_entity_poly.entity_id
_entity_poly.type
_entity_poly.pdbx_seq_one_letter_code
_entity_poly.pdbx_strand_id
1 'polypeptide(L)'
;MVTRLALTEDQFDPLAASLDAGDETAAVLAATLTGDPATFHAGATGASAGRASQWPAGAGQASAGRVTVTLSTRTLTWVPEEAYFQRTALGLSIASTGWVPAFRADVSGGGVPVFVHTHPGGHAAFSAYDDDVDAALAAAARSFGAAAYASVVVAGRSTAPAAVARLCVFGTGAVADVGASAGAPASTFVTVDAIRVAGSAMRLLLPPEPDAPAVDADSVGCEALDSASDVDVFDRQVRMLGTDGQRTLHAVNAAVIGAGGTGSAVAVQLARIGVGGLCLVDDDVVTGPTPTRGHGMRVADVGRPKVEVLGQHLRDIGLGTRISEVKAPLHDPQALHAIQHADVVFSCVDGHGARLSSIATPTHTWPSS
;
A
#
# COMPACT_ATOMS: atom_id res chain seq x y z
N MET A 1 11.77 1.00 3.79
CA MET A 1 11.00 0.95 2.53
C MET A 1 9.54 0.70 2.89
N VAL A 2 8.59 1.26 2.15
CA VAL A 2 7.16 0.90 2.26
C VAL A 2 6.73 0.33 0.93
N THR A 3 6.25 -0.90 0.92
CA THR A 3 5.82 -1.61 -0.28
C THR A 3 4.32 -1.79 -0.24
N ARG A 4 3.65 -1.49 -1.35
CA ARG A 4 2.19 -1.57 -1.45
C ARG A 4 1.79 -2.29 -2.73
N LEU A 5 0.70 -3.03 -2.65
CA LEU A 5 0.00 -3.60 -3.80
C LEU A 5 -1.40 -3.00 -3.83
N ALA A 6 -1.83 -2.47 -4.97
CA ALA A 6 -3.16 -1.91 -5.15
C ALA A 6 -3.90 -2.69 -6.24
N LEU A 7 -5.05 -3.25 -5.85
CA LEU A 7 -6.02 -3.93 -6.70
C LEU A 7 -7.33 -3.16 -6.73
N THR A 8 -8.14 -3.43 -7.74
CA THR A 8 -9.54 -2.98 -7.79
C THR A 8 -10.49 -4.06 -7.26
N GLU A 9 -11.70 -3.69 -6.84
CA GLU A 9 -12.72 -4.66 -6.36
C GLU A 9 -13.04 -5.72 -7.43
N ASP A 10 -13.11 -5.35 -8.71
CA ASP A 10 -13.31 -6.28 -9.84
C ASP A 10 -12.13 -7.23 -10.08
N GLN A 11 -10.95 -6.95 -9.51
CA GLN A 11 -9.81 -7.86 -9.51
C GLN A 11 -9.77 -8.72 -8.24
N PHE A 12 -10.09 -8.14 -7.08
CA PHE A 12 -9.96 -8.83 -5.79
C PHE A 12 -11.18 -9.70 -5.44
N ASP A 13 -12.40 -9.23 -5.68
CA ASP A 13 -13.60 -9.98 -5.32
C ASP A 13 -13.71 -11.34 -6.05
N PRO A 14 -13.31 -11.48 -7.33
CA PRO A 14 -13.22 -12.80 -7.96
C PRO A 14 -12.20 -13.73 -7.29
N LEU A 15 -11.06 -13.21 -6.83
CA LEU A 15 -10.06 -13.99 -6.09
C LEU A 15 -10.64 -14.45 -4.75
N ALA A 16 -11.31 -13.56 -4.01
CA ALA A 16 -11.97 -13.90 -2.74
C ALA A 16 -13.11 -14.91 -2.93
N ALA A 17 -13.94 -14.75 -3.97
CA ALA A 17 -15.04 -15.66 -4.28
C ALA A 17 -14.54 -17.08 -4.61
N SER A 18 -13.35 -17.20 -5.23
CA SER A 18 -12.76 -18.51 -5.55
C SER A 18 -12.41 -19.34 -4.32
N LEU A 19 -12.25 -18.73 -3.14
CA LEU A 19 -12.00 -19.44 -1.88
C LEU A 19 -13.13 -20.41 -1.52
N ASP A 20 -14.37 -20.11 -1.92
CA ASP A 20 -15.52 -20.95 -1.61
C ASP A 20 -15.63 -22.18 -2.54
N ALA A 21 -14.82 -22.25 -3.60
CA ALA A 21 -14.74 -23.42 -4.45
C ALA A 21 -14.06 -24.62 -3.76
N GLY A 22 -13.33 -24.37 -2.67
CA GLY A 22 -12.65 -25.39 -1.88
C GLY A 22 -11.28 -25.80 -2.41
N ASP A 23 -11.05 -25.73 -3.72
CA ASP A 23 -9.75 -26.00 -4.33
C ASP A 23 -8.93 -24.72 -4.59
N GLU A 24 -7.61 -24.81 -4.48
CA GLU A 24 -6.71 -23.70 -4.80
C GLU A 24 -6.88 -23.26 -6.25
N THR A 25 -6.69 -21.96 -6.49
CA THR A 25 -6.79 -21.34 -7.81
C THR A 25 -5.60 -20.43 -8.03
N ALA A 26 -5.29 -20.13 -9.29
CA ALA A 26 -4.24 -19.18 -9.60
C ALA A 26 -4.61 -18.21 -10.72
N ALA A 27 -3.98 -17.05 -10.66
CA ALA A 27 -4.10 -16.00 -11.65
C ALA A 27 -2.79 -15.22 -11.76
N VAL A 28 -2.68 -14.44 -12.84
CA VAL A 28 -1.62 -13.47 -13.04
C VAL A 28 -2.23 -12.08 -13.07
N LEU A 29 -1.73 -11.21 -12.22
CA LEU A 29 -2.01 -9.78 -12.24
C LEU A 29 -0.87 -9.06 -12.99
N ALA A 30 -1.24 -8.22 -13.94
CA ALA A 30 -0.31 -7.31 -14.61
C ALA A 30 -0.19 -6.02 -13.80
N ALA A 31 0.99 -5.66 -13.32
CA ALA A 31 1.16 -4.48 -12.48
C ALA A 31 2.09 -3.42 -13.09
N THR A 32 1.89 -2.16 -12.67
CA THR A 32 2.87 -1.08 -12.90
C THR A 32 3.56 -0.77 -11.60
N LEU A 33 4.90 -0.73 -11.61
CA LEU A 33 5.70 -0.32 -10.47
C LEU A 33 5.87 1.20 -10.48
N THR A 34 5.52 1.85 -9.38
CA THR A 34 5.75 3.29 -9.17
C THR A 34 6.58 3.51 -7.90
N GLY A 35 7.49 4.48 -7.92
CA GLY A 35 8.52 4.69 -6.89
C GLY A 35 9.93 4.43 -7.43
N ASP A 36 10.98 4.81 -6.69
CA ASP A 36 12.39 4.60 -7.09
C ASP A 36 12.98 3.32 -6.45
N PRO A 37 13.11 2.21 -7.21
CA PRO A 37 13.77 0.99 -6.73
C PRO A 37 15.30 1.09 -6.64
N ALA A 38 15.95 2.14 -7.16
CA ALA A 38 17.42 2.25 -7.19
C ALA A 38 18.05 2.59 -5.82
N THR A 39 17.23 2.94 -4.82
CA THR A 39 17.66 3.28 -3.45
C THR A 39 17.66 2.06 -2.50
N PHE A 40 17.47 0.86 -3.05
CA PHE A 40 17.20 -0.41 -2.34
C PHE A 40 18.34 -0.95 -1.46
N HIS A 41 19.60 -0.52 -1.63
CA HIS A 41 20.76 -1.19 -0.99
C HIS A 41 21.70 -0.36 -0.11
N ALA A 42 21.39 0.89 0.24
CA ALA A 42 22.28 1.64 1.14
C ALA A 42 22.22 1.24 2.64
N GLY A 43 21.36 0.31 3.06
CA GLY A 43 21.07 0.11 4.50
C GLY A 43 20.93 -1.32 5.03
N ALA A 44 21.08 -2.36 4.21
CA ALA A 44 20.84 -3.74 4.65
C ALA A 44 22.15 -4.50 4.99
N THR A 45 22.99 -3.93 5.86
CA THR A 45 23.93 -4.72 6.67
C THR A 45 23.99 -4.12 8.07
N GLY A 46 23.59 -4.88 9.08
CA GLY A 46 23.74 -4.50 10.49
C GLY A 46 22.50 -4.72 11.33
N ALA A 47 22.50 -5.82 12.08
CA ALA A 47 21.47 -6.18 13.03
C ALA A 47 21.42 -5.27 14.27
N SER A 48 20.24 -5.30 14.91
CA SER A 48 19.96 -5.15 16.35
C SER A 48 19.82 -3.75 16.98
N ALA A 49 18.75 -3.68 17.77
CA ALA A 49 18.59 -2.94 19.02
C ALA A 49 18.58 -1.40 18.98
N GLY A 50 17.36 -0.87 19.11
CA GLY A 50 17.07 0.11 20.16
C GLY A 50 17.27 1.59 19.82
N ARG A 51 16.36 2.36 20.43
CA ARG A 51 16.34 3.81 20.68
C ARG A 51 15.85 4.74 19.57
N ALA A 52 14.84 5.48 20.01
CA ALA A 52 14.40 6.78 19.54
C ALA A 52 15.55 7.73 19.13
N SER A 53 15.21 8.60 18.18
CA SER A 53 15.41 10.06 18.19
C SER A 53 16.01 10.64 16.88
N GLN A 54 15.25 11.62 16.35
CA GLN A 54 15.66 12.89 15.71
C GLN A 54 16.29 12.91 14.30
N TRP A 55 15.65 13.68 13.39
CA TRP A 55 16.29 14.59 12.41
C TRP A 55 15.25 15.70 12.01
N PRO A 56 15.62 16.88 11.46
CA PRO A 56 15.59 18.19 12.13
C PRO A 56 14.94 19.28 11.23
N ALA A 57 14.96 20.52 11.71
CA ALA A 57 14.55 21.70 10.96
C ALA A 57 15.65 22.18 9.99
N GLY A 58 15.23 22.63 8.80
CA GLY A 58 15.89 23.71 8.05
C GLY A 58 17.09 23.36 7.16
N ALA A 59 16.89 23.57 5.85
CA ALA A 59 17.89 23.82 4.81
C ALA A 59 18.96 22.75 4.51
N GLY A 60 18.81 22.12 3.33
CA GLY A 60 19.96 21.68 2.52
C GLY A 60 20.65 20.39 2.96
N GLN A 61 19.93 19.28 3.03
CA GLN A 61 20.52 17.93 2.94
C GLN A 61 19.44 16.97 2.43
N ALA A 62 19.71 16.25 1.34
CA ALA A 62 18.82 15.23 0.80
C ALA A 62 18.54 14.21 1.92
N SER A 63 17.30 14.20 2.42
CA SER A 63 16.88 13.22 3.41
C SER A 63 16.96 11.83 2.76
N ALA A 64 17.44 10.84 3.52
CA ALA A 64 17.22 9.45 3.18
C ALA A 64 15.71 9.18 3.31
N GLY A 65 14.97 9.60 2.29
CA GLY A 65 13.52 9.55 2.24
C GLY A 65 13.05 8.11 2.37
N ARG A 66 11.99 7.90 3.14
CA ARG A 66 11.33 6.60 3.25
C ARG A 66 10.76 6.25 1.87
N VAL A 67 11.50 5.44 1.12
CA VAL A 67 11.17 5.01 -0.24
C VAL A 67 9.86 4.24 -0.21
N THR A 68 8.86 4.72 -0.94
CA THR A 68 7.57 4.03 -1.10
C THR A 68 7.48 3.48 -2.51
N VAL A 69 7.17 2.20 -2.61
CA VAL A 69 6.99 1.48 -3.86
C VAL A 69 5.56 0.98 -3.92
N THR A 70 4.84 1.27 -5.00
CA THR A 70 3.47 0.82 -5.22
C THR A 70 3.40 0.01 -6.51
N LEU A 71 2.87 -1.21 -6.41
CA LEU A 71 2.43 -2.04 -7.52
C LEU A 71 0.94 -1.77 -7.77
N SER A 72 0.61 -1.11 -8.87
CA SER A 72 -0.78 -0.85 -9.27
C SER A 72 -1.20 -1.87 -10.32
N THR A 73 -2.12 -2.77 -9.98
CA THR A 73 -2.56 -3.85 -10.88
C THR A 73 -3.57 -3.34 -11.91
N ARG A 74 -3.45 -3.83 -13.14
CA ARG A 74 -4.19 -3.36 -14.32
C ARG A 74 -5.16 -4.41 -14.83
N THR A 75 -4.71 -5.66 -14.90
CA THR A 75 -5.52 -6.77 -15.43
C THR A 75 -5.30 -8.03 -14.61
N LEU A 76 -6.37 -8.79 -14.39
CA LEU A 76 -6.36 -10.13 -13.83
C LEU A 76 -6.55 -11.14 -14.97
N THR A 77 -5.67 -12.13 -15.08
CA THR A 77 -5.78 -13.25 -16.04
C THR A 77 -5.74 -14.56 -15.27
N TRP A 78 -6.85 -15.28 -15.28
CA TRP A 78 -6.92 -16.61 -14.66
C TRP A 78 -6.02 -17.62 -15.38
N VAL A 79 -5.41 -18.51 -14.61
CA VAL A 79 -4.76 -19.70 -15.17
C VAL A 79 -5.85 -20.59 -15.78
N PRO A 80 -5.74 -20.99 -17.06
CA PRO A 80 -6.74 -21.84 -17.73
C PRO A 80 -6.88 -23.21 -17.08
N GLU A 81 -8.08 -23.78 -17.09
CA GLU A 81 -8.39 -25.07 -16.44
C GLU A 81 -7.51 -26.21 -16.98
N GLU A 82 -7.22 -26.18 -18.28
CA GLU A 82 -6.38 -27.18 -18.96
C GLU A 82 -4.90 -27.13 -18.55
N ALA A 83 -4.46 -26.07 -17.85
CA ALA A 83 -3.08 -25.92 -17.41
C ALA A 83 -2.83 -26.52 -16.02
N TYR A 84 -3.86 -26.92 -15.27
CA TYR A 84 -3.69 -27.52 -13.95
C TYR A 84 -3.34 -29.00 -14.08
N PHE A 85 -2.20 -29.40 -13.52
CA PHE A 85 -1.86 -30.82 -13.31
C PHE A 85 -2.40 -31.33 -11.99
N GLN A 86 -2.40 -30.47 -10.97
CA GLN A 86 -2.98 -30.74 -9.67
C GLN A 86 -3.68 -29.47 -9.20
N ARG A 87 -4.91 -29.64 -8.72
CA ARG A 87 -5.72 -28.58 -8.13
C ARG A 87 -6.55 -29.20 -7.02
N THR A 88 -6.19 -28.88 -5.79
CA THR A 88 -6.82 -29.38 -4.56
C THR A 88 -6.83 -28.27 -3.53
N ALA A 89 -7.53 -28.45 -2.41
CA ALA A 89 -7.54 -27.50 -1.28
C ALA A 89 -6.18 -27.23 -0.60
N LEU A 90 -5.17 -28.08 -0.83
CA LEU A 90 -3.89 -28.08 -0.11
C LEU A 90 -2.68 -28.13 -1.05
N GLY A 91 -2.91 -27.90 -2.35
CA GLY A 91 -1.82 -28.00 -3.29
C GLY A 91 -2.25 -27.76 -4.73
N LEU A 92 -1.34 -27.09 -5.41
CA LEU A 92 -1.49 -26.58 -6.75
C LEU A 92 -0.23 -26.87 -7.59
N SER A 93 -0.44 -27.38 -8.80
CA SER A 93 0.61 -27.57 -9.80
C SER A 93 0.09 -27.18 -11.18
N ILE A 94 0.82 -26.28 -11.85
CA ILE A 94 0.40 -25.63 -13.09
C ILE A 94 1.47 -25.78 -14.16
N ALA A 95 1.07 -26.19 -15.36
CA ALA A 95 1.90 -26.18 -16.54
C ALA A 95 2.36 -24.76 -16.89
N SER A 96 3.59 -24.59 -17.38
CA SER A 96 4.10 -23.27 -17.77
C SER A 96 3.23 -22.58 -18.83
N THR A 97 2.50 -23.32 -19.65
CA THR A 97 1.52 -22.81 -20.61
C THR A 97 0.39 -22.00 -19.96
N GLY A 98 0.10 -22.23 -18.68
CA GLY A 98 -0.97 -21.54 -17.95
C GLY A 98 -0.62 -20.13 -17.49
N TRP A 99 0.66 -19.79 -17.33
CA TRP A 99 1.08 -18.49 -16.79
C TRP A 99 2.12 -17.75 -17.66
N VAL A 100 2.96 -18.46 -18.42
CA VAL A 100 4.00 -17.85 -19.28
C VAL A 100 3.41 -16.85 -20.29
N PRO A 101 2.28 -17.11 -20.97
CA PRO A 101 1.70 -16.14 -21.90
C PRO A 101 1.34 -14.82 -21.22
N ALA A 102 0.72 -14.88 -20.03
CA ALA A 102 0.34 -13.70 -19.26
C ALA A 102 1.58 -12.92 -18.77
N PHE A 103 2.60 -13.62 -18.26
CA PHE A 103 3.87 -13.01 -17.86
C PHE A 103 4.52 -12.29 -19.03
N ARG A 104 4.66 -12.96 -20.19
CA ARG A 104 5.32 -12.35 -21.36
C ARG A 104 4.54 -11.16 -21.90
N ALA A 105 3.21 -11.23 -21.89
CA ALA A 105 2.37 -10.12 -22.31
C ALA A 105 2.56 -8.89 -21.42
N ASP A 106 2.58 -9.07 -20.10
CA ASP A 106 2.78 -7.97 -19.15
C ASP A 106 4.18 -7.37 -19.25
N VAL A 107 5.22 -8.22 -19.22
CA VAL A 107 6.62 -7.79 -19.30
C VAL A 107 6.93 -7.08 -20.63
N SER A 108 6.36 -7.55 -21.74
CA SER A 108 6.50 -6.87 -23.04
C SER A 108 5.86 -5.47 -23.04
N GLY A 109 4.85 -5.26 -22.19
CA GLY A 109 4.25 -3.95 -21.93
C GLY A 109 4.97 -3.09 -20.89
N GLY A 110 6.14 -3.53 -20.40
CA GLY A 110 6.92 -2.84 -19.37
C GLY A 110 6.36 -3.02 -17.94
N GLY A 111 5.49 -4.00 -17.74
CA GLY A 111 4.87 -4.27 -16.44
C GLY A 111 5.71 -5.17 -15.52
N VAL A 112 5.16 -5.38 -14.33
CA VAL A 112 5.65 -6.30 -13.31
C VAL A 112 4.61 -7.42 -13.15
N PRO A 113 4.96 -8.68 -13.52
CA PRO A 113 4.04 -9.79 -13.35
C PRO A 113 3.90 -10.11 -11.87
N VAL A 114 2.65 -10.25 -11.43
CA VAL A 114 2.29 -10.62 -10.07
C VAL A 114 1.55 -11.95 -10.12
N PHE A 115 2.15 -13.01 -9.59
CA PHE A 115 1.47 -14.30 -9.47
C PHE A 115 0.55 -14.28 -8.26
N VAL A 116 -0.64 -14.85 -8.40
CA VAL A 116 -1.61 -14.96 -7.32
C VAL A 116 -2.02 -16.41 -7.21
N HIS A 117 -2.03 -16.95 -6.01
CA HIS A 117 -2.71 -18.21 -5.71
C HIS A 117 -3.57 -18.08 -4.46
N THR A 118 -4.52 -19.00 -4.32
CA THR A 118 -5.46 -19.01 -3.19
C THR A 118 -5.21 -20.18 -2.25
N HIS A 119 -5.43 -20.00 -0.95
CA HIS A 119 -5.46 -21.06 0.07
C HIS A 119 -6.87 -21.12 0.71
N PRO A 120 -7.82 -21.89 0.14
CA PRO A 120 -9.18 -22.04 0.66
C PRO A 120 -9.20 -22.56 2.10
N GLY A 121 -9.85 -21.82 3.01
CA GLY A 121 -9.95 -22.19 4.42
C GLY A 121 -8.62 -22.15 5.21
N GLY A 122 -7.52 -21.79 4.56
CA GLY A 122 -6.19 -21.64 5.16
C GLY A 122 -5.90 -20.22 5.65
N HIS A 123 -4.63 -20.00 6.00
CA HIS A 123 -4.11 -18.70 6.44
C HIS A 123 -3.37 -17.98 5.30
N ALA A 124 -3.36 -16.65 5.33
CA ALA A 124 -2.60 -15.84 4.40
C ALA A 124 -1.11 -15.86 4.77
N ALA A 125 -0.42 -16.91 4.35
CA ALA A 125 1.01 -17.13 4.58
C ALA A 125 1.63 -17.89 3.40
N PHE A 126 2.92 -17.66 3.17
CA PHE A 126 3.73 -18.43 2.23
C PHE A 126 4.29 -19.68 2.92
N SER A 127 4.21 -20.82 2.25
CA SER A 127 4.85 -22.08 2.64
C SER A 127 6.26 -22.20 2.03
N ALA A 128 7.05 -23.16 2.53
CA ALA A 128 8.36 -23.48 1.94
C ALA A 128 8.25 -23.94 0.47
N TYR A 129 7.14 -24.56 0.09
CA TYR A 129 6.89 -24.93 -1.30
C TYR A 129 6.65 -23.68 -2.17
N ASP A 130 5.94 -22.69 -1.64
CA ASP A 130 5.71 -21.42 -2.33
C ASP A 130 7.01 -20.64 -2.54
N ASP A 131 7.97 -20.75 -1.59
CA ASP A 131 9.31 -20.17 -1.73
C ASP A 131 10.06 -20.73 -2.95
N ASP A 132 10.04 -22.05 -3.14
CA ASP A 132 10.68 -22.71 -4.28
C ASP A 132 9.99 -22.33 -5.60
N VAL A 133 8.65 -22.31 -5.61
CA VAL A 133 7.85 -21.93 -6.78
C VAL A 133 8.09 -20.46 -7.15
N ASP A 134 8.07 -19.55 -6.18
CA ASP A 134 8.27 -18.13 -6.42
C ASP A 134 9.70 -17.82 -6.85
N ALA A 135 10.71 -18.54 -6.36
CA ALA A 135 12.08 -18.41 -6.86
C ALA A 135 12.17 -18.77 -8.35
N ALA A 136 11.48 -19.82 -8.78
CA ALA A 136 11.41 -20.22 -10.19
C ALA A 136 10.64 -19.20 -11.06
N LEU A 137 9.49 -18.71 -10.58
CA LEU A 137 8.70 -17.69 -11.26
C LEU A 137 9.45 -16.35 -11.37
N ALA A 138 10.16 -15.95 -10.31
CA ALA A 138 11.01 -14.77 -10.32
C ALA A 138 12.14 -14.90 -11.35
N ALA A 139 12.82 -16.05 -11.41
CA ALA A 139 13.84 -16.32 -12.41
C ALA A 139 13.28 -16.23 -13.84
N ALA A 140 12.07 -16.76 -14.07
CA ALA A 140 11.39 -16.67 -15.36
C ALA A 140 11.03 -15.21 -15.72
N ALA A 141 10.41 -14.47 -14.81
CA ALA A 141 10.07 -13.05 -15.02
C ALA A 141 11.31 -12.21 -15.36
N ARG A 142 12.42 -12.44 -14.64
CA ARG A 142 13.72 -11.82 -14.94
C ARG A 142 14.22 -12.18 -16.34
N SER A 143 14.12 -13.44 -16.74
CA SER A 143 14.53 -13.88 -18.08
C SER A 143 13.70 -13.25 -19.21
N PHE A 144 12.46 -12.86 -18.91
CA PHE A 144 11.59 -12.13 -19.84
C PHE A 144 11.88 -10.62 -19.88
N GLY A 145 12.72 -10.11 -18.97
CA GLY A 145 13.11 -8.70 -18.92
C GLY A 145 12.31 -7.84 -17.92
N ALA A 146 11.57 -8.47 -16.99
CA ALA A 146 10.87 -7.72 -15.94
C ALA A 146 11.86 -6.98 -15.03
N ALA A 147 11.45 -5.83 -14.49
CA ALA A 147 12.21 -5.09 -13.47
C ALA A 147 12.00 -5.66 -12.05
N ALA A 148 10.88 -6.35 -11.83
CA ALA A 148 10.53 -7.01 -10.57
C ALA A 148 9.55 -8.15 -10.82
N TYR A 149 9.29 -8.93 -9.77
CA TYR A 149 8.25 -9.97 -9.68
C TYR A 149 7.56 -9.86 -8.33
N ALA A 150 6.26 -10.08 -8.26
CA ALA A 150 5.56 -10.19 -6.97
C ALA A 150 4.69 -11.44 -6.90
N SER A 151 4.40 -11.87 -5.69
CA SER A 151 3.51 -12.99 -5.41
C SER A 151 2.49 -12.60 -4.35
N VAL A 152 1.27 -13.10 -4.47
CA VAL A 152 0.16 -12.85 -3.56
C VAL A 152 -0.50 -14.17 -3.19
N VAL A 153 -0.70 -14.39 -1.90
CA VAL A 153 -1.56 -15.46 -1.38
C VAL A 153 -2.85 -14.83 -0.89
N VAL A 154 -3.99 -15.31 -1.38
CA VAL A 154 -5.31 -14.96 -0.86
C VAL A 154 -5.88 -16.16 -0.13
N ALA A 155 -6.34 -16.01 1.11
CA ALA A 155 -6.72 -17.12 1.97
C ALA A 155 -8.00 -16.83 2.76
N GLY A 156 -8.50 -17.83 3.47
CA GLY A 156 -9.70 -17.74 4.30
C GLY A 156 -10.97 -18.14 3.56
N ARG A 157 -12.03 -17.35 3.70
CA ARG A 157 -13.33 -17.54 3.01
C ARG A 157 -13.71 -16.28 2.24
N SER A 158 -14.62 -16.37 1.28
CA SER A 158 -15.07 -15.19 0.51
C SER A 158 -15.65 -14.08 1.39
N THR A 159 -16.26 -14.43 2.53
CA THR A 159 -16.88 -13.51 3.48
C THR A 159 -15.88 -12.82 4.41
N ALA A 160 -14.68 -13.39 4.56
CA ALA A 160 -13.61 -12.87 5.40
C ALA A 160 -12.24 -13.21 4.77
N PRO A 161 -11.91 -12.62 3.60
CA PRO A 161 -10.67 -12.93 2.90
C PRO A 161 -9.49 -12.23 3.59
N ALA A 162 -8.37 -12.94 3.68
CA ALA A 162 -7.08 -12.40 4.07
C ALA A 162 -6.10 -12.50 2.89
N ALA A 163 -5.10 -11.63 2.83
CA ALA A 163 -4.06 -11.75 1.81
C ALA A 163 -2.70 -11.28 2.32
N VAL A 164 -1.65 -11.91 1.80
CA VAL A 164 -0.26 -11.52 2.02
C VAL A 164 0.43 -11.45 0.66
N ALA A 165 1.39 -10.54 0.52
CA ALA A 165 2.13 -10.40 -0.71
C ALA A 165 3.62 -10.17 -0.45
N ARG A 166 4.44 -10.51 -1.45
CA ARG A 166 5.89 -10.27 -1.44
C ARG A 166 6.37 -9.79 -2.80
N LEU A 167 7.45 -9.03 -2.80
CA LEU A 167 8.06 -8.40 -3.97
C LEU A 167 9.54 -8.79 -4.05
N CYS A 168 9.99 -9.19 -5.23
CA CYS A 168 11.39 -9.38 -5.60
C CYS A 168 11.76 -8.36 -6.68
N VAL A 169 12.67 -7.44 -6.39
CA VAL A 169 13.17 -6.44 -7.36
C VAL A 169 14.46 -6.94 -8.00
N PHE A 170 14.57 -6.86 -9.33
CA PHE A 170 15.75 -7.34 -10.06
C PHE A 170 16.79 -6.23 -10.24
N GLY A 171 17.71 -6.13 -9.29
CA GLY A 171 18.98 -5.41 -9.40
C GLY A 171 18.94 -3.88 -9.23
N THR A 172 19.73 -3.38 -8.27
CA THR A 172 20.67 -2.25 -8.42
C THR A 172 21.77 -2.37 -7.34
N GLY A 173 22.98 -2.83 -7.72
CA GLY A 173 24.23 -2.69 -6.94
C GLY A 173 24.46 -3.61 -5.71
N ALA A 174 25.53 -4.42 -5.77
CA ALA A 174 26.14 -5.21 -4.69
C ALA A 174 25.43 -6.51 -4.22
N VAL A 175 25.10 -7.39 -5.17
CA VAL A 175 25.34 -8.83 -4.98
C VAL A 175 26.10 -9.31 -6.22
N ALA A 176 27.37 -8.89 -6.29
CA ALA A 176 28.35 -9.59 -7.11
C ALA A 176 28.80 -10.81 -6.29
N ASP A 177 28.64 -11.98 -6.89
CA ASP A 177 29.55 -13.12 -6.78
C ASP A 177 30.28 -13.30 -5.44
N VAL A 178 29.62 -13.95 -4.49
CA VAL A 178 30.35 -14.71 -3.47
C VAL A 178 29.73 -16.10 -3.37
N GLY A 179 30.19 -16.98 -4.27
CA GLY A 179 30.20 -18.42 -4.06
C GLY A 179 28.94 -19.18 -4.44
N ALA A 180 28.65 -19.31 -5.74
CA ALA A 180 27.91 -20.48 -6.24
C ALA A 180 28.39 -20.84 -7.65
N SER A 181 29.10 -21.96 -7.74
CA SER A 181 29.20 -22.76 -8.95
C SER A 181 27.79 -23.05 -9.48
N ALA A 182 27.53 -22.76 -10.77
CA ALA A 182 26.36 -23.24 -11.52
C ALA A 182 25.02 -23.29 -10.73
N GLY A 183 24.44 -22.13 -10.42
CA GLY A 183 23.12 -22.03 -9.78
C GLY A 183 22.68 -20.57 -9.74
N ALA A 184 21.46 -20.27 -10.17
CA ALA A 184 20.94 -18.90 -10.28
C ALA A 184 21.00 -18.13 -8.93
N PRO A 185 21.21 -16.79 -8.94
CA PRO A 185 21.24 -16.00 -7.71
C PRO A 185 19.90 -16.06 -6.97
N ALA A 186 19.93 -16.27 -5.65
CA ALA A 186 18.76 -16.26 -4.80
C ALA A 186 18.04 -14.91 -4.89
N SER A 187 16.81 -14.92 -5.43
CA SER A 187 15.90 -13.78 -5.40
C SER A 187 15.59 -13.42 -3.95
N THR A 188 15.92 -12.20 -3.52
CA THR A 188 15.54 -11.72 -2.18
C THR A 188 14.15 -11.12 -2.25
N PHE A 189 13.20 -11.73 -1.55
CA PHE A 189 11.84 -11.23 -1.43
C PHE A 189 11.70 -10.29 -0.22
N VAL A 190 10.95 -9.21 -0.39
CA VAL A 190 10.50 -8.32 0.68
C VAL A 190 8.99 -8.43 0.84
N THR A 191 8.50 -8.44 2.08
CA THR A 191 7.06 -8.42 2.37
C THR A 191 6.44 -7.12 1.87
N VAL A 192 5.24 -7.22 1.29
CA VAL A 192 4.40 -6.07 0.98
C VAL A 192 3.71 -5.61 2.26
N ASP A 193 3.94 -4.36 2.66
CA ASP A 193 3.42 -3.80 3.91
C ASP A 193 1.91 -3.62 3.92
N ALA A 194 1.31 -3.45 2.74
CA ALA A 194 -0.14 -3.30 2.61
C ALA A 194 -0.66 -3.69 1.22
N ILE A 195 -1.77 -4.44 1.20
CA ILE A 195 -2.58 -4.68 0.02
C ILE A 195 -3.84 -3.82 0.10
N ARG A 196 -4.09 -3.00 -0.92
CA ARG A 196 -5.23 -2.09 -1.01
C ARG A 196 -6.19 -2.60 -2.06
N VAL A 197 -7.47 -2.69 -1.74
CA VAL A 197 -8.54 -3.01 -2.70
C VAL A 197 -9.41 -1.78 -2.84
N ALA A 198 -9.48 -1.22 -4.05
CA ALA A 198 -10.23 -0.01 -4.37
C ALA A 198 -11.50 -0.34 -5.16
N GLY A 199 -12.65 0.06 -4.65
CA GLY A 199 -13.92 0.03 -5.39
C GLY A 199 -15.00 0.84 -4.67
N SER A 200 -16.17 0.24 -4.46
CA SER A 200 -17.28 0.82 -3.68
C SER A 200 -16.89 1.13 -2.23
N ALA A 201 -15.96 0.36 -1.67
CA ALA A 201 -15.24 0.68 -0.45
C ALA A 201 -13.73 0.49 -0.65
N MET A 202 -12.94 1.05 0.26
CA MET A 202 -11.52 0.73 0.35
C MET A 202 -11.30 -0.34 1.40
N ARG A 203 -10.65 -1.44 1.01
CA ARG A 203 -10.19 -2.46 1.95
C ARG A 203 -8.67 -2.40 2.06
N LEU A 204 -8.16 -2.41 3.28
CA LEU A 204 -6.73 -2.47 3.56
C LEU A 204 -6.44 -3.81 4.23
N LEU A 205 -5.66 -4.65 3.56
CA LEU A 205 -5.20 -5.94 4.09
C LEU A 205 -3.73 -5.76 4.48
N LEU A 206 -3.47 -5.92 5.78
CA LEU A 206 -2.14 -5.84 6.36
C LEU A 206 -1.58 -7.25 6.53
N PRO A 207 -0.26 -7.46 6.34
CA PRO A 207 0.34 -8.76 6.58
C PRO A 207 0.13 -9.18 8.05
N PRO A 208 -0.13 -10.47 8.31
CA PRO A 208 -0.21 -10.97 9.68
C PRO A 208 1.15 -10.81 10.40
N GLU A 209 1.11 -10.56 11.72
CA GLU A 209 2.34 -10.48 12.52
C GLU A 209 3.12 -11.81 12.43
N PRO A 210 4.46 -11.77 12.36
CA PRO A 210 5.29 -12.96 12.12
C PRO A 210 5.17 -14.08 13.18
N ASP A 211 4.55 -13.80 14.34
CA ASP A 211 4.33 -14.74 15.44
C ASP A 211 2.86 -14.78 15.92
N ALA A 212 1.89 -14.29 15.14
CA ALA A 212 0.48 -14.39 15.52
C ALA A 212 0.03 -15.88 15.51
N PRO A 213 -0.52 -16.41 16.60
CA PRO A 213 -1.10 -17.75 16.59
C PRO A 213 -2.20 -17.83 15.53
N ALA A 214 -2.32 -18.99 14.88
CA ALA A 214 -3.44 -19.30 13.99
C ALA A 214 -4.76 -19.02 14.73
N VAL A 215 -5.46 -17.96 14.33
CA VAL A 215 -6.74 -17.57 14.93
C VAL A 215 -7.83 -18.44 14.31
N ASP A 216 -8.35 -19.37 15.12
CA ASP A 216 -9.60 -20.05 14.81
C ASP A 216 -10.70 -19.00 14.60
N ALA A 217 -11.38 -19.10 13.46
CA ALA A 217 -12.38 -18.14 12.96
C ALA A 217 -13.57 -17.89 13.91
N ASP A 218 -13.65 -18.59 15.05
CA ASP A 218 -14.71 -18.48 16.05
C ASP A 218 -14.23 -17.91 17.41
N SER A 219 -12.99 -17.42 17.52
CA SER A 219 -12.44 -16.91 18.77
C SER A 219 -12.11 -15.41 18.72
N VAL A 220 -13.11 -14.57 18.99
CA VAL A 220 -12.88 -13.17 19.37
C VAL A 220 -12.40 -13.16 20.82
N GLY A 221 -11.08 -13.07 21.01
CA GLY A 221 -10.44 -13.03 22.33
C GLY A 221 -9.21 -12.14 22.35
N CYS A 222 -9.19 -11.21 23.31
CA CYS A 222 -8.12 -10.27 23.64
C CYS A 222 -6.72 -10.91 23.73
N GLU A 223 -5.71 -10.11 23.33
CA GLU A 223 -4.36 -9.88 23.90
C GLU A 223 -3.34 -9.70 22.76
N ALA A 224 -2.31 -8.85 22.81
CA ALA A 224 -1.97 -7.62 23.52
C ALA A 224 -0.90 -6.94 22.64
N LEU A 225 -0.93 -5.61 22.48
CA LEU A 225 0.13 -4.89 21.76
C LEU A 225 1.18 -4.37 22.74
N ASP A 226 2.42 -4.79 22.53
CA ASP A 226 3.60 -4.23 23.18
C ASP A 226 3.96 -2.88 22.55
N SER A 227 3.40 -1.80 23.11
CA SER A 227 4.10 -0.55 23.43
C SER A 227 3.13 0.35 24.19
N ALA A 228 3.40 0.51 25.50
CA ALA A 228 2.49 1.06 26.49
C ALA A 228 2.18 2.58 26.37
N SER A 229 2.34 3.22 25.20
CA SER A 229 2.11 4.67 25.04
C SER A 229 1.01 5.09 24.06
N ASP A 230 0.67 4.27 23.06
CA ASP A 230 -0.35 4.65 22.05
C ASP A 230 -1.74 4.07 22.34
N VAL A 231 -1.83 3.03 23.18
CA VAL A 231 -3.08 2.31 23.48
C VAL A 231 -4.00 3.09 24.44
N ASP A 232 -3.46 3.97 25.30
CA ASP A 232 -4.28 4.71 26.28
C ASP A 232 -5.14 5.80 25.62
N VAL A 233 -4.63 6.48 24.59
CA VAL A 233 -5.30 7.63 23.98
C VAL A 233 -6.48 7.22 23.08
N PHE A 234 -6.39 6.05 22.44
CA PHE A 234 -7.43 5.53 21.54
C PHE A 234 -8.27 4.39 22.13
N ASP A 235 -8.20 4.13 23.45
CA ASP A 235 -8.86 2.99 24.11
C ASP A 235 -10.35 2.81 23.70
N ARG A 236 -11.14 3.89 23.70
CA ARG A 236 -12.55 3.82 23.29
C ARG A 236 -12.73 3.37 21.85
N GLN A 237 -11.85 3.82 20.97
CA GLN A 237 -11.88 3.47 19.56
C GLN A 237 -11.40 2.03 19.35
N VAL A 238 -10.37 1.59 20.07
CA VAL A 238 -9.88 0.20 20.09
C VAL A 238 -10.97 -0.76 20.58
N ARG A 239 -11.74 -0.40 21.61
CA ARG A 239 -12.88 -1.22 22.08
C ARG A 239 -13.99 -1.37 21.03
N MET A 240 -14.12 -0.42 20.11
CA MET A 240 -15.13 -0.44 19.06
C MET A 240 -14.64 -1.12 17.78
N LEU A 241 -13.40 -0.84 17.36
CA LEU A 241 -12.83 -1.28 16.08
C LEU A 241 -11.90 -2.49 16.21
N GLY A 242 -11.58 -2.90 17.44
CA GLY A 242 -10.50 -3.83 17.74
C GLY A 242 -9.12 -3.19 17.61
N THR A 243 -8.10 -3.90 18.11
CA THR A 243 -6.69 -3.52 17.95
C THR A 243 -6.28 -3.46 16.48
N ASP A 244 -6.78 -4.40 15.67
CA ASP A 244 -6.49 -4.48 14.24
C ASP A 244 -7.07 -3.30 13.47
N GLY A 245 -8.28 -2.86 13.83
CA GLY A 245 -8.88 -1.66 13.26
C GLY A 245 -8.04 -0.41 13.54
N GLN A 246 -7.55 -0.25 14.76
CA GLN A 246 -6.67 0.87 15.11
C GLN A 246 -5.33 0.80 14.39
N ARG A 247 -4.70 -0.39 14.31
CA ARG A 247 -3.47 -0.61 13.54
C ARG A 247 -3.66 -0.27 12.06
N THR A 248 -4.80 -0.67 11.50
CA THR A 248 -5.19 -0.35 10.13
C THR A 248 -5.25 1.16 9.92
N LEU A 249 -5.92 1.89 10.81
CA LEU A 249 -5.96 3.37 10.74
C LEU A 249 -4.56 3.99 10.85
N HIS A 250 -3.70 3.52 11.75
CA HIS A 250 -2.32 4.01 11.85
C HIS A 250 -1.44 3.70 10.62
N ALA A 251 -1.80 2.70 9.82
CA ALA A 251 -1.12 2.42 8.55
C ALA A 251 -1.59 3.33 7.40
N VAL A 252 -2.81 3.88 7.50
CA VAL A 252 -3.43 4.74 6.48
C VAL A 252 -2.73 6.10 6.38
N ASN A 253 -2.45 6.51 5.13
CA ASN A 253 -1.98 7.82 4.74
C ASN A 253 -3.09 8.48 3.91
N ALA A 254 -3.80 9.43 4.47
CA ALA A 254 -4.83 10.16 3.75
C ALA A 254 -4.26 11.38 3.03
N ALA A 255 -4.85 11.76 1.91
CA ALA A 255 -4.68 13.08 1.30
C ALA A 255 -5.97 13.87 1.39
N VAL A 256 -5.90 15.15 1.73
CA VAL A 256 -7.03 16.08 1.74
C VAL A 256 -6.71 17.19 0.74
N ILE A 257 -7.51 17.26 -0.32
CA ILE A 257 -7.38 18.28 -1.37
C ILE A 257 -8.34 19.42 -1.05
N GLY A 258 -7.80 20.60 -0.79
CA GLY A 258 -8.51 21.77 -0.27
C GLY A 258 -8.48 21.80 1.26
N ALA A 259 -7.86 22.82 1.84
CA ALA A 259 -7.73 23.10 3.27
C ALA A 259 -8.73 24.18 3.74
N GLY A 260 -9.84 24.36 3.02
CA GLY A 260 -10.95 25.24 3.39
C GLY A 260 -11.81 24.68 4.54
N GLY A 261 -13.07 25.13 4.66
CA GLY A 261 -13.95 24.71 5.76
C GLY A 261 -14.15 23.19 5.85
N THR A 262 -14.52 22.55 4.74
CA THR A 262 -14.71 21.09 4.70
C THR A 262 -13.41 20.33 4.93
N GLY A 263 -12.35 20.69 4.22
CA GLY A 263 -11.10 19.93 4.29
C GLY A 263 -10.38 20.08 5.62
N SER A 264 -10.41 21.27 6.24
CA SER A 264 -9.89 21.44 7.60
C SER A 264 -10.67 20.61 8.62
N ALA A 265 -12.00 20.51 8.50
CA ALA A 265 -12.81 19.63 9.34
C ALA A 265 -12.43 18.15 9.17
N VAL A 266 -12.34 17.68 7.92
CA VAL A 266 -11.94 16.30 7.59
C VAL A 266 -10.55 16.00 8.12
N ALA A 267 -9.57 16.87 7.87
CA ALA A 267 -8.20 16.73 8.33
C ALA A 267 -8.10 16.58 9.85
N VAL A 268 -8.82 17.43 10.60
CA VAL A 268 -8.87 17.36 12.07
C VAL A 268 -9.47 16.03 12.54
N GLN A 269 -10.52 15.54 11.89
CA GLN A 269 -11.11 14.26 12.27
C GLN A 269 -10.20 13.07 11.92
N LEU A 270 -9.54 13.08 10.77
CA LEU A 270 -8.58 12.06 10.38
C LEU A 270 -7.43 11.95 11.40
N ALA A 271 -6.87 13.08 11.83
CA ALA A 271 -5.85 13.08 12.89
C ALA A 271 -6.39 12.53 14.21
N ARG A 272 -7.64 12.86 14.56
CA ARG A 272 -8.29 12.40 15.81
C ARG A 272 -8.68 10.92 15.84
N ILE A 273 -8.87 10.29 14.69
CA ILE A 273 -9.07 8.83 14.62
C ILE A 273 -7.74 8.07 14.50
N GLY A 274 -6.60 8.77 14.52
CA GLY A 274 -5.28 8.15 14.53
C GLY A 274 -4.80 7.68 13.16
N VAL A 275 -5.15 8.38 12.07
CA VAL A 275 -4.49 8.06 10.79
C VAL A 275 -2.99 8.28 10.89
N GLY A 276 -2.20 7.41 10.27
CA GLY A 276 -0.74 7.47 10.35
C GLY A 276 -0.12 8.65 9.62
N GLY A 277 -0.70 9.03 8.48
CA GLY A 277 -0.20 10.10 7.64
C GLY A 277 -1.33 10.94 7.05
N LEU A 278 -1.08 12.24 6.90
CA LEU A 278 -2.01 13.18 6.31
C LEU A 278 -1.27 14.18 5.41
N CYS A 279 -1.56 14.13 4.12
CA CYS A 279 -1.07 15.08 3.11
C CYS A 279 -2.15 16.14 2.86
N LEU A 280 -1.80 17.41 3.07
CA LEU A 280 -2.67 18.55 2.80
C LEU A 280 -2.24 19.22 1.51
N VAL A 281 -3.17 19.39 0.57
CA VAL A 281 -2.92 20.06 -0.72
C VAL A 281 -3.88 21.23 -0.87
N ASP A 282 -3.38 22.46 -0.87
CA ASP A 282 -4.15 23.68 -1.10
C ASP A 282 -3.19 24.85 -1.40
N ASP A 283 -3.47 25.66 -2.43
CA ASP A 283 -2.64 26.78 -2.86
C ASP A 283 -3.01 28.13 -2.22
N ASP A 284 -4.16 28.21 -1.54
CA ASP A 284 -4.66 29.43 -0.95
C ASP A 284 -3.95 29.80 0.36
N VAL A 285 -4.18 31.05 0.74
CA VAL A 285 -3.85 31.61 2.05
C VAL A 285 -5.11 31.82 2.89
N VAL A 286 -4.93 31.94 4.21
CA VAL A 286 -6.00 32.32 5.13
C VAL A 286 -6.45 33.74 4.81
N THR A 287 -7.73 33.91 4.53
CA THR A 287 -8.38 35.21 4.29
C THR A 287 -9.25 35.61 5.48
N GLY A 288 -9.72 36.86 5.54
CA GLY A 288 -10.58 37.36 6.62
C GLY A 288 -11.79 36.47 6.96
N PRO A 289 -12.51 35.89 5.97
CA PRO A 289 -13.62 34.96 6.23
C PRO A 289 -13.19 33.53 6.58
N THR A 290 -11.92 33.17 6.46
CA THR A 290 -11.46 31.78 6.65
C THR A 290 -11.70 31.27 8.09
N PRO A 291 -11.40 32.03 9.16
CA PRO A 291 -11.60 31.58 10.54
C PRO A 291 -13.06 31.27 10.95
N THR A 292 -14.07 31.69 10.17
CA THR A 292 -15.47 31.36 10.48
C THR A 292 -15.80 29.88 10.26
N ARG A 293 -14.96 29.17 9.50
CA ARG A 293 -15.18 27.78 9.09
C ARG A 293 -13.92 26.92 9.03
N GLY A 294 -12.74 27.54 8.93
CA GLY A 294 -11.44 26.87 8.87
C GLY A 294 -11.05 26.35 10.24
N HIS A 295 -11.20 25.05 10.47
CA HIS A 295 -10.86 24.42 11.74
C HIS A 295 -9.35 24.57 12.01
N GLY A 296 -9.01 25.14 13.17
CA GLY A 296 -7.62 25.41 13.54
C GLY A 296 -7.04 26.73 13.06
N MET A 297 -7.74 27.48 12.20
CA MET A 297 -7.27 28.74 11.64
C MET A 297 -7.82 29.94 12.40
N ARG A 298 -6.95 30.90 12.76
CA ARG A 298 -7.31 32.06 13.59
C ARG A 298 -7.26 33.35 12.76
N VAL A 299 -7.85 34.42 13.29
CA VAL A 299 -7.76 35.76 12.68
C VAL A 299 -6.30 36.22 12.55
N ALA A 300 -5.45 35.82 13.49
CA ALA A 300 -4.01 36.11 13.46
C ALA A 300 -3.25 35.41 12.31
N ASP A 301 -3.87 34.41 11.67
CA ASP A 301 -3.23 33.64 10.59
C ASP A 301 -3.47 34.24 9.20
N VAL A 302 -4.25 35.32 9.08
CA VAL A 302 -4.56 35.97 7.80
C VAL A 302 -3.28 36.29 7.02
N GLY A 303 -3.24 35.87 5.75
CA GLY A 303 -2.10 35.99 4.84
C GLY A 303 -1.15 34.79 4.85
N ARG A 304 -1.25 33.88 5.81
CA ARG A 304 -0.44 32.65 5.86
C ARG A 304 -1.04 31.55 4.98
N PRO A 305 -0.24 30.66 4.38
CA PRO A 305 -0.74 29.51 3.63
C PRO A 305 -1.67 28.63 4.48
N LYS A 306 -2.82 28.23 3.92
CA LYS A 306 -3.81 27.42 4.65
C LYS A 306 -3.23 26.09 5.09
N VAL A 307 -2.48 25.42 4.22
CA VAL A 307 -1.85 24.11 4.51
C VAL A 307 -0.90 24.20 5.71
N GLU A 308 -0.10 25.27 5.82
CA GLU A 308 0.85 25.44 6.92
C GLU A 308 0.14 25.71 8.25
N VAL A 309 -0.89 26.56 8.24
CA VAL A 309 -1.67 26.88 9.45
C VAL A 309 -2.41 25.65 9.95
N LEU A 310 -3.09 24.94 9.03
CA LEU A 310 -3.79 23.71 9.36
C LEU A 310 -2.81 22.63 9.81
N GLY A 311 -1.69 22.46 9.12
CA GLY A 311 -0.71 21.44 9.47
C GLY A 311 -0.06 21.70 10.82
N GLN A 312 0.23 22.95 11.18
CA GLN A 312 0.63 23.30 12.55
C GLN A 312 -0.46 22.92 13.56
N HIS A 313 -1.72 23.26 13.30
CA HIS A 313 -2.83 22.90 14.18
C HIS A 313 -2.94 21.38 14.39
N LEU A 314 -2.76 20.58 13.33
CA LEU A 314 -2.81 19.12 13.40
C LEU A 314 -1.62 18.54 14.17
N ARG A 315 -0.43 19.13 14.05
CA ARG A 315 0.73 18.75 14.88
C ARG A 315 0.47 19.06 16.35
N ASP A 316 -0.16 20.21 16.64
CA ASP A 316 -0.52 20.62 18.00
C ASP A 316 -1.56 19.70 18.66
N ILE A 317 -2.37 18.96 17.87
CA ILE A 317 -3.26 17.91 18.39
C ILE A 317 -2.46 16.78 19.05
N GLY A 318 -1.23 16.50 18.57
CA GLY A 318 -0.28 15.65 19.28
C GLY A 318 -0.56 14.14 19.28
N LEU A 319 -1.39 13.65 18.35
CA LEU A 319 -1.79 12.23 18.27
C LEU A 319 -0.93 11.36 17.34
N GLY A 320 0.29 11.80 17.02
CA GLY A 320 1.25 11.02 16.24
C GLY A 320 1.02 10.96 14.71
N THR A 321 -0.02 11.60 14.18
CA THR A 321 -0.24 11.71 12.73
C THR A 321 0.88 12.51 12.06
N ARG A 322 1.51 11.94 11.03
CA ARG A 322 2.54 12.62 10.24
C ARG A 322 1.90 13.57 9.23
N ILE A 323 2.24 14.84 9.28
CA ILE A 323 1.64 15.88 8.43
C ILE A 323 2.61 16.32 7.33
N SER A 324 2.15 16.26 6.08
CA SER A 324 2.82 16.80 4.90
C SER A 324 1.97 17.93 4.30
N GLU A 325 2.61 19.04 3.94
CA GLU A 325 1.94 20.24 3.45
C GLU A 325 2.44 20.54 2.03
N VAL A 326 1.52 20.59 1.07
CA VAL A 326 1.83 20.89 -0.34
C VAL A 326 1.03 22.12 -0.73
N LYS A 327 1.70 23.27 -0.76
CA LYS A 327 1.11 24.53 -1.20
C LYS A 327 1.15 24.62 -2.73
N ALA A 328 0.25 23.89 -3.39
CA ALA A 328 0.16 23.88 -4.84
C ALA A 328 -1.28 23.55 -5.27
N PRO A 329 -1.72 24.02 -6.45
CA PRO A 329 -3.00 23.62 -7.00
C PRO A 329 -2.96 22.13 -7.38
N LEU A 330 -4.10 21.46 -7.42
CA LEU A 330 -4.18 20.01 -7.66
C LEU A 330 -3.52 19.54 -8.97
N HIS A 331 -3.54 20.38 -10.01
CA HIS A 331 -2.95 20.05 -11.32
C HIS A 331 -1.43 20.17 -11.35
N ASP A 332 -0.82 20.65 -10.26
CA ASP A 332 0.63 20.73 -10.14
C ASP A 332 1.23 19.31 -10.03
N PRO A 333 2.29 18.98 -10.79
CA PRO A 333 2.96 17.69 -10.69
C PRO A 333 3.39 17.30 -9.28
N GLN A 334 3.75 18.27 -8.42
CA GLN A 334 4.10 18.02 -7.02
C GLN A 334 2.88 17.58 -6.21
N ALA A 335 1.71 18.19 -6.46
CA ALA A 335 0.45 17.79 -5.83
C ALA A 335 0.05 16.38 -6.27
N LEU A 336 0.10 16.11 -7.58
CA LEU A 336 -0.19 14.79 -8.15
C LEU A 336 0.75 13.70 -7.59
N HIS A 337 2.04 14.00 -7.52
CA HIS A 337 3.03 13.10 -6.95
C HIS A 337 2.79 12.88 -5.45
N ALA A 338 2.35 13.90 -4.70
CA ALA A 338 2.06 13.74 -3.28
C ALA A 338 0.81 12.88 -3.01
N ILE A 339 -0.26 13.06 -3.81
CA ILE A 339 -1.51 12.31 -3.61
C ILE A 339 -1.45 10.87 -4.13
N GLN A 340 -0.58 10.54 -5.11
CA GLN A 340 -0.46 9.18 -5.63
C GLN A 340 -0.03 8.17 -4.54
N HIS A 341 0.60 8.65 -3.48
CA HIS A 341 1.06 7.83 -2.36
C HIS A 341 0.01 7.73 -1.23
N ALA A 342 -1.12 8.43 -1.33
CA ALA A 342 -2.20 8.31 -0.36
C ALA A 342 -2.92 6.96 -0.50
N ASP A 343 -3.37 6.41 0.63
CA ASP A 343 -4.35 5.33 0.70
C ASP A 343 -5.70 5.87 0.24
N VAL A 344 -6.20 6.93 0.89
CA VAL A 344 -7.50 7.56 0.62
C VAL A 344 -7.30 9.03 0.26
N VAL A 345 -8.02 9.50 -0.77
CA VAL A 345 -8.05 10.90 -1.17
C VAL A 345 -9.42 11.50 -0.85
N PHE A 346 -9.44 12.55 -0.03
CA PHE A 346 -10.62 13.35 0.28
C PHE A 346 -10.61 14.62 -0.57
N SER A 347 -11.43 14.66 -1.61
CA SER A 347 -11.63 15.88 -2.40
C SER A 347 -12.57 16.84 -1.68
N CYS A 348 -12.01 17.93 -1.14
CA CYS A 348 -12.71 18.95 -0.36
C CYS A 348 -12.75 20.31 -1.07
N VAL A 349 -12.55 20.32 -2.38
CA VAL A 349 -12.56 21.53 -3.22
C VAL A 349 -13.98 22.03 -3.51
N ASP A 350 -14.15 23.34 -3.56
CA ASP A 350 -15.42 24.04 -3.72
C ASP A 350 -15.71 24.48 -5.17
N GLY A 351 -14.72 24.45 -6.07
CA GLY A 351 -14.89 24.72 -7.50
C GLY A 351 -15.27 23.47 -8.33
N HIS A 352 -16.28 23.58 -9.20
CA HIS A 352 -16.70 22.50 -10.10
C HIS A 352 -15.55 21.93 -10.97
N GLY A 353 -14.64 22.78 -11.45
CA GLY A 353 -13.46 22.36 -12.22
C GLY A 353 -12.46 21.55 -11.40
N ALA A 354 -12.15 22.00 -10.17
CA ALA A 354 -11.26 21.29 -9.26
C ALA A 354 -11.85 19.94 -8.81
N ARG A 355 -13.18 19.85 -8.65
CA ARG A 355 -13.88 18.58 -8.38
C ARG A 355 -13.69 17.58 -9.51
N LEU A 356 -13.91 18.01 -10.77
CA LEU A 356 -13.70 17.15 -11.94
C LEU A 356 -12.23 16.70 -12.07
N SER A 357 -11.27 17.59 -11.79
CA SER A 357 -9.84 17.24 -11.79
C SER A 357 -9.44 16.23 -10.70
N SER A 358 -10.07 16.26 -9.52
CA SER A 358 -9.81 15.27 -8.47
C SER A 358 -10.30 13.86 -8.82
N ILE A 359 -11.41 13.79 -9.57
CA ILE A 359 -11.94 12.54 -10.13
C ILE A 359 -11.08 12.06 -11.31
N ALA A 360 -10.53 13.00 -12.09
CA ALA A 360 -9.73 12.74 -13.28
C ALA A 360 -8.22 12.59 -13.03
N THR A 361 -7.77 12.49 -11.76
CA THR A 361 -6.39 12.11 -11.43
C THR A 361 -6.10 10.77 -12.12
N PRO A 362 -5.19 10.70 -13.10
CA PRO A 362 -5.29 9.71 -14.16
C PRO A 362 -4.95 8.30 -13.66
N THR A 363 -5.96 7.43 -13.58
CA THR A 363 -5.82 6.10 -14.19
C THR A 363 -5.71 6.34 -15.70
N HIS A 364 -4.49 6.29 -16.24
CA HIS A 364 -4.17 6.25 -17.68
C HIS A 364 -5.34 6.52 -18.66
N THR A 365 -5.46 7.73 -19.19
CA THR A 365 -6.23 7.95 -20.42
C THR A 365 -5.33 7.72 -21.63
N TRP A 366 -5.73 6.75 -22.47
CA TRP A 366 -5.12 6.45 -23.76
C TRP A 366 -5.24 7.63 -24.74
N PRO A 367 -4.33 7.76 -25.72
CA PRO A 367 -4.45 8.78 -26.77
C PRO A 367 -5.64 8.45 -27.67
N SER A 368 -6.54 9.42 -27.81
CA SER A 368 -7.53 9.42 -28.89
C SER A 368 -6.85 9.81 -30.20
N SER A 369 -7.04 8.97 -31.21
CA SER A 369 -6.72 9.15 -32.64
C SER A 369 -7.04 10.53 -33.19
#